data_AF-A0A9J7KQR8-F1
#
_entry.id   AF-A0A9J7KQR8-F1
#
_cell.length_a   1.000
_cell.length_b   1.000
_cell.length_c   1.000
_cell.angle_alpha   90.00
_cell.angle_beta   90.00
_cell.angle_gamma   90.00
#
_symmetry.space_group_name_H-M   'P 1'
#
loop_
_entity.id
_entity.type
_entity.pdbx_description
1 polymer ?
#
loop_
_entity_poly.entity_id
_entity_poly.type
_entity_poly.pdbx_seq_one_letter_code
_entity_poly.pdbx_strand_id
1 'polypeptide(L)'
;MHGNGLDDILNCTGKEDGHDVDYRGGWSAFSFPLVTAAYFRGMCWTGGWHACAYNAFMHIFLLTSSQFAVVLIAADRFTALMLPYRYVTGARPGRAVCSLVAITVFSAVFAVLPLVDVVSVVPIFDVVCTFDWADSTASGRFYIYWSIVQGFVLIGILLVMNVFVMVEVRRMNGRVERVPQGEGEVEKRGRQRQEKYSEFTLLVIMVSIVFVICTAPILVRTLCNQLRVLPSENADYVAKRLSIISSMINPHLYWTFRPKGRKALLNFVR
;
A
#
# COMPACT_ATOMS: atom_id res chain seq x y z
N MET A 1 35.72 -0.31 32.42
CA MET A 1 35.97 -0.34 30.96
C MET A 1 34.95 -1.25 30.30
N HIS A 2 33.73 -0.77 30.10
CA HIS A 2 32.69 -1.37 29.26
C HIS A 2 31.71 -0.24 28.96
N GLY A 3 31.65 0.18 27.70
CA GLY A 3 30.88 1.35 27.27
C GLY A 3 30.72 1.35 25.77
N ASN A 4 29.69 0.63 25.33
CA ASN A 4 28.79 0.90 24.21
C ASN A 4 29.40 1.42 22.89
N GLY A 5 29.78 0.48 22.01
CA GLY A 5 30.02 0.72 20.58
C GLY A 5 28.75 0.55 19.74
N LEU A 6 27.67 1.28 20.06
CA LEU A 6 26.38 1.21 19.35
C LEU A 6 25.85 2.56 18.87
N ASP A 7 26.52 3.67 19.20
CA ASP A 7 26.04 5.02 18.88
C ASP A 7 26.60 5.59 17.55
N ASP A 8 27.61 4.93 16.96
CA ASP A 8 28.26 5.42 15.73
C ASP A 8 27.61 4.96 14.41
N ILE A 9 26.52 4.18 14.44
CA ILE A 9 25.88 3.62 13.24
C ILE A 9 24.77 4.53 12.66
N LEU A 10 24.38 5.61 13.34
CA LEU A 10 23.15 6.33 13.01
C LEU A 10 23.30 7.72 12.38
N ASN A 11 24.51 8.16 12.02
CA ASN A 11 24.71 9.54 11.54
C ASN A 11 25.28 9.60 10.11
N CYS A 12 24.43 9.36 9.11
CA CYS A 12 24.73 9.68 7.71
C CYS A 12 24.53 11.19 7.44
N THR A 13 24.98 12.08 8.35
CA THR A 13 24.99 13.53 8.12
C THR A 13 26.35 13.93 7.52
N GLY A 14 26.27 14.57 6.36
CA GLY A 14 27.41 14.80 5.47
C GLY A 14 28.62 15.45 6.13
N LYS A 15 29.78 14.88 5.82
CA LYS A 15 31.05 15.60 5.80
C LYS A 15 31.78 15.22 4.52
N GLU A 16 31.51 15.98 3.45
CA GLU A 16 32.33 15.96 2.24
C GLU A 16 33.66 16.67 2.56
N ASP A 17 34.59 15.94 3.19
CA ASP A 17 36.01 16.28 3.15
C ASP A 17 36.71 15.28 2.22
N GLY A 18 36.76 15.65 0.93
CA GLY A 18 37.93 15.48 0.08
C GLY A 18 38.51 14.09 -0.14
N HIS A 19 37.72 13.08 -0.50
CA HIS A 19 38.28 11.89 -1.15
C HIS A 19 37.37 11.37 -2.27
N ASP A 20 37.81 11.56 -3.51
CA ASP A 20 37.27 10.91 -4.71
C ASP A 20 37.26 9.39 -4.52
N VAL A 21 36.08 8.79 -4.51
CA VAL A 21 35.94 7.33 -4.62
C VAL A 21 35.28 7.02 -5.96
N ASP A 22 36.07 6.40 -6.83
CA ASP A 22 35.78 6.08 -8.22
C ASP A 22 34.51 5.22 -8.38
N TYR A 23 33.51 5.78 -9.09
CA TYR A 23 32.22 5.16 -9.36
C TYR A 23 32.27 4.33 -10.66
N ARG A 24 32.65 3.06 -10.56
CA ARG A 24 32.39 2.06 -11.62
C ARG A 24 31.68 0.84 -11.06
N GLY A 25 30.40 0.69 -11.40
CA GLY A 25 29.69 -0.57 -11.18
C GLY A 25 28.17 -0.40 -11.11
N GLY A 26 27.52 -0.36 -12.27
CA GLY A 26 26.07 -0.24 -12.39
C GLY A 26 25.32 -1.43 -11.81
N TRP A 27 24.25 -1.15 -11.07
CA TRP A 27 23.16 -2.09 -10.78
C TRP A 27 21.84 -1.32 -10.80
N SER A 28 21.28 -1.21 -12.00
CA SER A 28 19.90 -0.82 -12.23
C SER A 28 18.95 -1.98 -11.92
N ALA A 29 17.86 -1.65 -11.22
CA ALA A 29 16.63 -2.43 -10.98
C ALA A 29 16.72 -3.57 -9.96
N PHE A 30 16.05 -3.39 -8.80
CA PHE A 30 15.28 -4.36 -7.97
C PHE A 30 15.26 -3.91 -6.49
N SER A 31 14.38 -2.94 -6.18
CA SER A 31 14.47 -2.07 -4.99
C SER A 31 13.72 -2.50 -3.72
N PHE A 32 13.51 -3.80 -3.45
CA PHE A 32 12.97 -4.21 -2.13
C PHE A 32 13.89 -5.17 -1.37
N PRO A 33 14.39 -6.28 -1.94
CA PRO A 33 15.28 -7.19 -1.21
C PRO A 33 16.64 -6.55 -0.88
N LEU A 34 17.18 -5.75 -1.80
CA LEU A 34 18.46 -5.06 -1.63
C LEU A 34 18.37 -3.90 -0.63
N VAL A 35 17.25 -3.18 -0.62
CA VAL A 35 16.92 -2.19 0.41
C VAL A 35 16.79 -2.86 1.78
N THR A 36 16.10 -4.00 1.86
CA THR A 36 16.02 -4.77 3.11
C THR A 36 17.39 -5.27 3.57
N ALA A 37 18.23 -5.76 2.64
CA ALA A 37 19.60 -6.20 2.95
C ALA A 37 20.52 -5.05 3.36
N ALA A 38 20.35 -3.86 2.79
CA ALA A 38 21.08 -2.65 3.16
C ALA A 38 20.60 -2.10 4.51
N TYR A 39 19.29 -2.16 4.79
CA TYR A 39 18.71 -1.84 6.10
C TYR A 39 19.26 -2.73 7.21
N PHE A 40 19.34 -4.05 6.98
CA PHE A 40 19.93 -4.98 7.96
C PHE A 40 21.45 -4.85 8.10
N ARG A 41 22.14 -4.26 7.11
CA ARG A 41 23.59 -4.01 7.15
C ARG A 41 23.97 -2.60 7.61
N GLY A 42 23.02 -1.73 7.90
CA GLY A 42 23.29 -0.35 8.33
C GLY A 42 24.04 0.48 7.28
N MET A 43 23.80 0.23 5.99
CA MET A 43 24.49 0.95 4.91
C MET A 43 23.72 2.22 4.52
N CYS A 44 24.41 3.37 4.47
CA CYS A 44 23.87 4.61 3.93
C CYS A 44 23.65 4.53 2.41
N TRP A 45 22.77 5.37 1.87
CA TRP A 45 22.52 5.49 0.44
C TRP A 45 23.77 5.94 -0.33
N THR A 46 24.29 5.08 -1.21
CA THR A 46 25.49 5.36 -2.03
C THR A 46 25.18 5.57 -3.52
N GLY A 47 23.91 5.51 -3.93
CA GLY A 47 23.48 5.52 -5.34
C GLY A 47 23.52 6.87 -6.06
N GLY A 48 23.98 7.95 -5.40
CA GLY A 48 23.92 9.30 -5.93
C GLY A 48 22.48 9.83 -6.11
N TRP A 49 22.35 11.04 -6.67
CA TRP A 49 21.06 11.72 -6.80
C TRP A 49 20.11 11.07 -7.82
N HIS A 50 20.61 10.66 -9.00
CA HIS A 50 19.77 10.08 -10.04
C HIS A 50 19.10 8.77 -9.64
N ALA A 51 19.83 7.88 -8.95
CA ALA A 51 19.24 6.65 -8.44
C ALA A 51 18.25 6.93 -7.30
N CYS A 52 18.50 7.97 -6.49
CA CYS A 52 17.62 8.39 -5.40
C CYS A 52 16.29 8.92 -5.94
N ALA A 53 16.35 9.79 -6.96
CA ALA A 53 15.20 10.32 -7.66
C ALA A 53 14.36 9.20 -8.32
N TYR A 54 15.02 8.27 -9.02
CA TYR A 54 14.34 7.10 -9.60
C TYR A 54 13.67 6.22 -8.53
N ASN A 55 14.35 5.97 -7.40
CA ASN A 55 13.79 5.20 -6.30
C ASN A 55 12.57 5.89 -5.69
N ALA A 56 12.63 7.21 -5.47
CA ALA A 56 11.50 8.01 -4.98
C ALA A 56 10.31 7.93 -5.95
N PHE A 57 10.55 8.14 -7.24
CA PHE A 57 9.53 8.00 -8.28
C PHE A 57 8.85 6.63 -8.22
N MET A 58 9.63 5.55 -8.25
CA MET A 58 9.09 4.19 -8.22
C MET A 58 8.33 3.90 -6.93
N HIS A 59 8.84 4.33 -5.79
CA HIS A 59 8.19 4.16 -4.50
C HIS A 59 6.83 4.85 -4.46
N ILE A 60 6.78 6.12 -4.85
CA ILE A 60 5.56 6.94 -4.83
C ILE A 60 4.54 6.43 -5.85
N PHE A 61 4.99 6.06 -7.05
CA PHE A 61 4.14 5.50 -8.10
C PHE A 61 3.47 4.21 -7.64
N LEU A 62 4.25 3.26 -7.11
CA LEU A 62 3.75 1.97 -6.65
C LEU A 62 2.81 2.11 -5.45
N LEU A 63 3.16 2.97 -4.49
CA LEU A 63 2.33 3.24 -3.33
C LEU A 63 0.98 3.85 -3.75
N THR A 64 1.01 4.90 -4.56
CA THR A 64 -0.19 5.59 -5.04
C THR A 64 -1.07 4.66 -5.86
N SER A 65 -0.50 3.92 -6.82
CA SER A 65 -1.24 2.96 -7.62
C SER A 65 -1.88 1.86 -6.76
N SER A 66 -1.19 1.41 -5.71
CA SER A 66 -1.72 0.41 -4.78
C SER A 66 -2.91 0.96 -3.98
N GLN A 67 -2.86 2.22 -3.51
CA GLN A 67 -3.97 2.85 -2.78
C GLN A 67 -5.25 2.87 -3.63
N PHE A 68 -5.15 3.34 -4.88
CA PHE A 68 -6.29 3.36 -5.80
C PHE A 68 -6.77 1.97 -6.20
N ALA A 69 -5.86 1.00 -6.37
CA ALA A 69 -6.23 -0.37 -6.67
C ALA A 69 -7.09 -1.00 -5.55
N VAL A 70 -6.75 -0.79 -4.28
CA VAL A 70 -7.52 -1.30 -3.13
C VAL A 70 -8.94 -0.73 -3.14
N VAL A 71 -9.09 0.58 -3.39
CA VAL A 71 -10.41 1.23 -3.49
C VAL A 71 -11.19 0.73 -4.70
N LEU A 72 -10.53 0.54 -5.86
CA LEU A 72 -11.17 0.00 -7.05
C LEU A 72 -11.70 -1.42 -6.82
N ILE A 73 -10.91 -2.27 -6.15
CA ILE A 73 -11.32 -3.63 -5.79
C ILE A 73 -12.53 -3.58 -4.84
N ALA A 74 -12.53 -2.69 -3.85
CA ALA A 74 -13.67 -2.51 -2.95
C ALA A 74 -14.93 -2.00 -3.68
N ALA A 75 -14.77 -1.05 -4.60
CA ALA A 75 -15.85 -0.50 -5.42
C ALA A 75 -16.47 -1.56 -6.36
N ASP A 76 -15.62 -2.41 -6.94
CA ASP A 76 -16.04 -3.55 -7.75
C ASP A 76 -16.88 -4.53 -6.92
N ARG A 77 -16.45 -4.83 -5.69
CA ARG A 77 -17.23 -5.67 -4.75
C ARG A 77 -18.55 -5.05 -4.33
N PHE A 78 -18.53 -3.76 -4.00
CA PHE A 78 -19.72 -3.00 -3.67
C PHE A 78 -20.74 -3.05 -4.82
N THR A 79 -20.29 -2.78 -6.05
CA THR A 79 -21.16 -2.76 -7.24
C THR A 79 -21.75 -4.14 -7.51
N ALA A 80 -20.95 -5.20 -7.38
CA ALA A 80 -21.39 -6.56 -7.62
C ALA A 80 -22.42 -7.07 -6.58
N LEU A 81 -22.34 -6.62 -5.33
CA LEU A 81 -23.28 -6.99 -4.25
C LEU A 81 -24.55 -6.12 -4.22
N MET A 82 -24.41 -4.80 -4.34
CA MET A 82 -25.52 -3.87 -4.18
C MET A 82 -26.31 -3.63 -5.47
N LEU A 83 -25.65 -3.75 -6.62
CA LEU A 83 -26.22 -3.39 -7.92
C LEU A 83 -26.00 -4.52 -8.95
N PRO A 84 -26.51 -5.74 -8.71
CA PRO A 84 -26.23 -6.91 -9.55
C PRO A 84 -26.65 -6.69 -11.01
N TYR A 85 -27.76 -5.98 -11.25
CA TYR A 85 -28.21 -5.66 -12.60
C TYR A 85 -27.25 -4.73 -13.35
N ARG A 86 -26.74 -3.68 -12.69
CA ARG A 86 -25.72 -2.78 -13.29
C ARG A 86 -24.37 -3.45 -13.43
N TYR A 87 -24.03 -4.37 -12.53
CA TYR A 87 -22.81 -5.15 -12.65
C TYR A 87 -22.88 -6.07 -13.88
N VAL A 88 -23.96 -6.82 -14.09
CA VAL A 88 -24.07 -7.73 -15.26
C VAL A 88 -24.14 -6.97 -16.59
N THR A 89 -24.90 -5.87 -16.65
CA THR A 89 -25.06 -5.08 -17.89
C THR A 89 -23.87 -4.15 -18.17
N GLY A 90 -23.17 -3.72 -17.12
CA GLY A 90 -22.11 -2.71 -17.18
C GLY A 90 -20.69 -3.23 -16.98
N ALA A 91 -20.49 -4.47 -16.50
CA ALA A 91 -19.16 -5.09 -16.33
C ALA A 91 -18.60 -5.56 -17.67
N ARG A 92 -18.16 -4.59 -18.47
CA ARG A 92 -17.35 -4.86 -19.67
C ARG A 92 -15.87 -4.85 -19.29
N PRO A 93 -15.06 -5.81 -19.77
CA PRO A 93 -13.63 -5.85 -19.48
C PRO A 93 -12.92 -4.55 -19.88
N GLY A 94 -13.38 -3.88 -20.94
CA GLY A 94 -12.83 -2.59 -21.36
C GLY A 94 -12.95 -1.48 -20.32
N ARG A 95 -14.01 -1.45 -19.50
CA ARG A 95 -14.15 -0.44 -18.44
C ARG A 95 -13.15 -0.67 -17.30
N ALA A 96 -12.91 -1.92 -16.93
CA ALA A 96 -11.90 -2.27 -15.93
C ALA A 96 -10.50 -1.87 -16.41
N VAL A 97 -10.17 -2.14 -17.67
CA VAL A 97 -8.89 -1.72 -18.29
C VAL A 97 -8.77 -0.20 -18.31
N CYS A 98 -9.82 0.53 -18.72
CA CYS A 98 -9.80 1.99 -18.71
C CYS A 98 -9.58 2.56 -17.30
N SER A 99 -10.25 2.00 -16.29
CA SER A 99 -10.04 2.41 -14.89
C SER A 99 -8.61 2.14 -14.42
N LEU A 100 -8.02 1.00 -14.78
CA LEU A 100 -6.63 0.68 -14.44
C LEU A 100 -5.66 1.66 -15.11
N VAL A 101 -5.83 1.92 -16.41
CA VAL A 101 -5.01 2.89 -17.14
C VAL A 101 -5.14 4.28 -16.53
N ALA A 102 -6.34 4.73 -16.19
CA ALA A 102 -6.56 6.03 -15.56
C ALA A 102 -5.84 6.14 -14.20
N ILE A 103 -5.92 5.10 -13.36
CA ILE A 103 -5.20 5.03 -12.08
C ILE A 103 -3.69 5.08 -12.30
N THR A 104 -3.18 4.32 -13.28
CA THR A 104 -1.75 4.28 -13.59
C THR A 104 -1.25 5.65 -14.06
N VAL A 105 -1.98 6.31 -14.97
CA VAL A 105 -1.63 7.64 -15.46
C VAL A 105 -1.65 8.66 -14.33
N PHE A 106 -2.71 8.67 -13.50
CA PHE A 106 -2.79 9.56 -12.34
C PHE A 106 -1.63 9.33 -11.37
N SER A 107 -1.32 8.07 -11.06
CA SER A 107 -0.22 7.71 -10.15
C SER A 107 1.14 8.11 -10.71
N ALA A 108 1.33 8.01 -12.03
CA ALA A 108 2.55 8.45 -12.70
C ALA A 108 2.70 9.97 -12.64
N VAL A 109 1.65 10.74 -12.95
CA VAL A 109 1.65 12.21 -12.82
C VAL A 109 1.99 12.62 -11.40
N PHE A 110 1.37 11.97 -10.41
CA PHE A 110 1.63 12.24 -9.01
C PHE A 110 3.08 11.96 -8.61
N ALA A 111 3.66 10.85 -9.10
CA ALA A 111 5.03 10.45 -8.81
C ALA A 111 6.11 11.28 -9.53
N VAL A 112 5.80 11.95 -10.65
CA VAL A 112 6.74 12.84 -11.35
C VAL A 112 6.90 14.18 -10.62
N LEU A 113 5.91 14.63 -9.85
CA LEU A 113 5.97 15.94 -9.17
C LEU A 113 7.22 16.14 -8.28
N PRO A 114 7.64 15.16 -7.45
CA PRO A 114 8.92 15.23 -6.73
C PRO A 114 10.17 15.32 -7.61
N LEU A 115 10.12 14.88 -8.88
CA LEU A 115 11.27 14.95 -9.81
C LEU A 115 11.46 16.33 -10.43
N VAL A 116 10.42 17.16 -10.42
CA VAL A 116 10.44 18.54 -10.93
C VAL A 116 10.59 19.57 -9.80
N ASP A 117 11.19 19.14 -8.68
CA ASP A 117 11.47 19.95 -7.49
C ASP A 117 10.24 20.61 -6.84
N VAL A 118 9.04 20.02 -7.02
CA VAL A 118 7.83 20.48 -6.31
C VAL A 118 7.95 20.20 -4.81
N VAL A 119 8.64 19.12 -4.44
CA VAL A 119 8.92 18.72 -3.05
C VAL A 119 10.33 18.16 -2.95
N SER A 120 11.02 18.48 -1.86
CA SER A 120 12.38 18.00 -1.60
C SER A 120 12.40 16.47 -1.51
N VAL A 121 13.41 15.79 -2.06
CA VAL A 121 13.56 14.33 -1.98
C VAL A 121 14.70 14.00 -1.02
N VAL A 122 14.43 13.19 0.00
CA VAL A 122 15.38 12.83 1.05
C VAL A 122 15.46 11.31 1.25
N PRO A 123 16.65 10.76 1.57
CA PRO A 123 16.77 9.38 2.00
C PRO A 123 16.14 9.21 3.38
N ILE A 124 15.08 8.41 3.47
CA ILE A 124 14.44 8.06 4.73
C ILE A 124 15.00 6.73 5.21
N PHE A 125 15.33 6.68 6.50
CA PHE A 125 16.04 5.57 7.14
C PHE A 125 17.38 5.24 6.46
N ASP A 126 17.99 6.22 5.78
CA ASP A 126 19.26 6.08 5.06
C ASP A 126 19.30 5.04 3.94
N VAL A 127 18.17 4.41 3.61
CA VAL A 127 18.10 3.32 2.61
C VAL A 127 17.03 3.54 1.52
N VAL A 128 15.98 4.34 1.77
CA VAL A 128 14.90 4.56 0.79
C VAL A 128 14.70 6.04 0.55
N CYS A 129 14.96 6.49 -0.68
CA CYS A 129 14.61 7.84 -1.10
C CYS A 129 13.11 8.00 -1.34
N THR A 130 12.51 9.05 -0.79
CA THR A 130 11.13 9.50 -1.05
C THR A 130 11.02 11.02 -0.82
N PHE A 131 9.86 11.60 -1.07
CA PHE A 131 9.62 13.02 -0.80
C PHE A 131 9.72 13.34 0.69
N ASP A 132 10.17 14.55 1.03
CA ASP A 132 10.21 15.07 2.38
C ASP A 132 8.80 15.47 2.84
N TRP A 133 8.40 14.90 3.97
CA TRP A 133 7.07 15.01 4.55
C TRP A 133 6.99 16.23 5.50
N ALA A 134 8.16 16.78 5.86
CA ALA A 134 8.32 17.97 6.69
C ALA A 134 8.72 19.20 5.86
N ASP A 135 8.70 19.11 4.52
CA ASP A 135 9.06 20.21 3.65
C ASP A 135 8.19 21.44 3.94
N SER A 136 8.86 22.59 4.09
CA SER A 136 8.26 23.88 4.43
C SER A 136 8.24 24.85 3.25
N THR A 137 8.60 24.40 2.05
CA THR A 137 8.37 25.15 0.82
C THR A 137 6.87 25.26 0.52
N ALA A 138 6.45 26.31 -0.19
CA ALA A 138 5.04 26.50 -0.52
C ALA A 138 4.49 25.39 -1.46
N SER A 139 5.31 24.98 -2.43
CA SER A 139 5.02 23.86 -3.33
C SER A 139 5.00 22.52 -2.60
N GLY A 140 5.98 22.28 -1.72
CA GLY A 140 6.07 21.05 -0.92
C GLY A 140 4.87 20.89 0.00
N ARG A 141 4.48 21.95 0.73
CA ARG A 141 3.27 21.95 1.56
C ARG A 141 2.00 21.63 0.76
N PHE A 142 1.84 22.23 -0.42
CA PHE A 142 0.69 21.94 -1.27
C PHE A 142 0.62 20.45 -1.64
N TYR A 143 1.74 19.86 -2.06
CA TYR A 143 1.83 18.43 -2.37
C TYR A 143 1.54 17.54 -1.16
N ILE A 144 2.05 17.91 0.02
CA ILE A 144 1.82 17.17 1.26
C ILE A 144 0.35 17.22 1.68
N TYR A 145 -0.29 18.41 1.66
CA TYR A 145 -1.72 18.52 1.96
C TYR A 145 -2.58 17.77 0.94
N TRP A 146 -2.23 17.84 -0.35
CA TRP A 146 -2.89 17.03 -1.38
C TRP A 146 -2.80 15.54 -1.03
N SER A 147 -1.61 15.04 -0.69
CA SER A 147 -1.38 13.65 -0.30
C SER A 147 -2.22 13.24 0.91
N ILE A 148 -2.30 14.12 1.92
CA ILE A 148 -3.09 13.90 3.14
C ILE A 148 -4.58 13.79 2.80
N VAL A 149 -5.11 14.77 2.06
CA VAL A 149 -6.53 14.81 1.67
C VAL A 149 -6.87 13.59 0.82
N GLN A 150 -6.04 13.26 -0.17
CA GLN A 150 -6.21 12.07 -1.01
C GLN A 150 -6.26 10.80 -0.15
N GLY A 151 -5.32 10.63 0.79
CA GLY A 151 -5.28 9.48 1.69
C GLY A 151 -6.54 9.33 2.53
N PHE A 152 -7.00 10.40 3.18
CA PHE A 152 -8.22 10.36 4.00
C PHE A 152 -9.49 10.12 3.16
N VAL A 153 -9.58 10.73 1.97
CA VAL A 153 -10.71 10.49 1.05
C VAL A 153 -10.76 9.03 0.62
N LEU A 154 -9.62 8.44 0.24
CA LEU A 154 -9.56 7.03 -0.14
C LEU A 154 -9.94 6.11 1.03
N ILE A 155 -9.46 6.39 2.25
CA ILE A 155 -9.86 5.65 3.46
C ILE A 155 -11.37 5.79 3.70
N GLY A 156 -11.93 6.99 3.59
CA GLY A 156 -13.36 7.24 3.79
C GLY A 156 -14.22 6.45 2.80
N ILE A 157 -13.91 6.54 1.50
CA ILE A 157 -14.60 5.79 0.45
C ILE A 157 -14.50 4.28 0.72
N LEU A 158 -13.30 3.81 1.05
CA LEU A 158 -13.02 2.40 1.33
C LEU A 158 -13.84 1.88 2.52
N LEU A 159 -13.87 2.63 3.62
CA LEU A 159 -14.64 2.26 4.82
C LEU A 159 -16.14 2.21 4.52
N VAL A 160 -16.68 3.23 3.86
CA VAL A 160 -18.09 3.28 3.48
C VAL A 160 -18.46 2.07 2.62
N MET A 161 -17.71 1.81 1.55
CA MET A 161 -17.96 0.68 0.66
C MET A 161 -17.90 -0.66 1.41
N ASN A 162 -16.88 -0.87 2.25
CA ASN A 162 -16.74 -2.10 3.02
C ASN A 162 -17.85 -2.29 4.07
N VAL A 163 -18.30 -1.21 4.74
CA VAL A 163 -19.44 -1.29 5.68
C VAL A 163 -20.71 -1.74 4.96
N PHE A 164 -21.01 -1.15 3.81
CA PHE A 164 -22.15 -1.56 2.99
C PHE A 164 -22.03 -3.03 2.56
N VAL A 165 -20.86 -3.43 2.05
CA VAL A 165 -20.58 -4.82 1.68
C VAL A 165 -20.79 -5.78 2.86
N MET A 166 -20.29 -5.44 4.05
CA MET A 166 -20.48 -6.27 5.26
C MET A 166 -21.95 -6.43 5.64
N VAL A 167 -22.74 -5.36 5.56
CA VAL A 167 -24.19 -5.40 5.86
C VAL A 167 -24.90 -6.33 4.86
N GLU A 168 -24.59 -6.24 3.57
CA GLU A 168 -25.25 -7.07 2.57
C GLU A 168 -24.82 -8.53 2.64
N VAL A 169 -23.54 -8.81 2.87
CA VAL A 169 -23.06 -10.19 3.08
C VAL A 169 -23.77 -10.83 4.28
N ARG A 170 -23.95 -10.10 5.38
CA ARG A 170 -24.71 -10.59 6.54
C ARG A 170 -26.17 -10.87 6.21
N ARG A 171 -26.82 -10.00 5.43
CA ARG A 171 -28.20 -10.20 4.96
C ARG A 171 -28.32 -11.44 4.05
N MET A 172 -27.36 -11.63 3.14
CA MET A 172 -27.33 -12.78 2.25
C MET A 172 -27.13 -14.08 3.02
N ASN A 173 -26.18 -14.14 3.96
CA ASN A 173 -25.95 -15.32 4.78
C ASN A 173 -27.20 -15.71 5.59
N GLY A 174 -27.90 -14.73 6.18
CA GLY A 174 -29.14 -14.98 6.91
C GLY A 174 -30.34 -15.39 6.05
N ARG A 175 -30.28 -15.20 4.72
CA ARG A 175 -31.28 -15.73 3.76
C ARG A 175 -30.94 -17.16 3.34
N VAL A 176 -29.66 -17.44 3.13
CA VAL A 176 -29.15 -18.75 2.70
C VAL A 176 -29.39 -19.82 3.75
N GLU A 177 -29.26 -19.48 5.03
CA GLU A 177 -29.54 -20.38 6.15
C GLU A 177 -31.02 -20.80 6.26
N ARG A 178 -31.94 -20.05 5.60
CA ARG A 178 -33.39 -20.34 5.60
C ARG A 178 -33.87 -21.13 4.39
N VAL A 179 -33.02 -21.35 3.39
CA VAL A 179 -33.40 -22.11 2.19
C VAL A 179 -33.07 -23.60 2.42
N PRO A 180 -34.05 -24.52 2.28
CA PRO A 180 -33.79 -25.95 2.44
C PRO A 180 -32.77 -26.43 1.40
N GLN A 181 -31.79 -27.23 1.84
CA GLN A 181 -30.73 -27.80 1.01
C GLN A 181 -31.31 -28.86 0.07
N GLY A 182 -31.24 -28.63 -1.24
CA GLY A 182 -31.45 -29.66 -2.27
C GLY A 182 -30.12 -30.27 -2.74
N GLU A 183 -30.16 -31.54 -3.12
CA GLU A 183 -28.97 -32.34 -3.45
C GLU A 183 -28.53 -32.25 -4.92
N GLY A 184 -29.17 -31.41 -5.73
CA GLY A 184 -28.95 -31.31 -7.17
C GLY A 184 -27.56 -30.77 -7.55
N GLU A 185 -27.01 -31.24 -8.68
CA GLU A 185 -25.69 -30.79 -9.18
C GLU A 185 -25.63 -29.29 -9.48
N VAL A 186 -26.75 -28.70 -9.94
CA VAL A 186 -26.88 -27.26 -10.20
C VAL A 186 -26.77 -26.46 -8.89
N GLU A 187 -27.36 -26.97 -7.81
CA GLU A 187 -27.35 -26.36 -6.48
C GLU A 187 -25.95 -26.45 -5.84
N LYS A 188 -25.28 -27.62 -5.98
CA LYS A 188 -23.88 -27.80 -5.59
C LYS A 188 -22.95 -26.81 -6.31
N ARG A 189 -23.13 -26.61 -7.62
CA ARG A 189 -22.34 -25.65 -8.41
C ARG A 189 -22.61 -24.20 -8.01
N GLY A 190 -23.88 -23.86 -7.73
CA GLY A 190 -24.28 -22.55 -7.20
C GLY A 190 -23.61 -22.24 -5.85
N ARG A 191 -23.64 -23.22 -4.92
CA ARG A 191 -23.01 -23.13 -3.61
C ARG A 191 -21.50 -22.93 -3.70
N GLN A 192 -20.79 -23.71 -4.52
CA GLN A 192 -19.35 -23.54 -4.71
C GLN A 192 -18.99 -22.16 -5.27
N ARG A 193 -19.82 -21.60 -6.15
CA ARG A 193 -19.63 -20.25 -6.69
C ARG A 193 -19.84 -19.18 -5.62
N GLN A 194 -20.84 -19.35 -4.77
CA GLN A 194 -21.12 -18.47 -3.64
C GLN A 194 -20.02 -18.52 -2.57
N GLU A 195 -19.49 -19.70 -2.25
CA GLU A 195 -18.37 -19.89 -1.32
C GLU A 195 -17.13 -19.13 -1.83
N LYS A 196 -16.74 -19.31 -3.10
CA LYS A 196 -15.62 -18.56 -3.71
C LYS A 196 -15.84 -17.05 -3.67
N TYR A 197 -17.08 -16.61 -3.87
CA TYR A 197 -17.42 -15.19 -3.87
C TYR A 197 -17.34 -14.58 -2.46
N SER A 198 -17.77 -15.34 -1.44
CA SER A 198 -17.66 -14.97 -0.03
C SER A 198 -16.20 -14.91 0.43
N GLU A 199 -15.39 -15.91 0.08
CA GLU A 199 -13.94 -15.94 0.37
C GLU A 199 -13.22 -14.71 -0.20
N PHE A 200 -13.51 -14.38 -1.47
CA PHE A 200 -12.93 -13.20 -2.11
C PHE A 200 -13.38 -11.91 -1.43
N THR A 201 -14.65 -11.80 -1.06
CA THR A 201 -15.19 -10.61 -0.36
C THR A 201 -14.55 -10.43 1.02
N LEU A 202 -14.35 -11.52 1.77
CA LEU A 202 -13.66 -11.50 3.05
C LEU A 202 -12.20 -11.04 2.89
N LEU A 203 -11.50 -11.50 1.85
CA LEU A 203 -10.15 -11.06 1.55
C LEU A 203 -10.10 -9.54 1.31
N VAL A 204 -11.05 -8.98 0.55
CA VAL A 204 -11.11 -7.54 0.28
C VAL A 204 -11.32 -6.73 1.55
N ILE A 205 -12.19 -7.19 2.46
CA ILE A 205 -12.40 -6.56 3.76
C ILE A 205 -11.11 -6.58 4.59
N MET A 206 -10.40 -7.72 4.62
CA MET A 206 -9.14 -7.84 5.37
C MET A 206 -8.04 -6.94 4.81
N VAL A 207 -7.83 -6.95 3.50
CA VAL A 207 -6.88 -6.04 2.82
C VAL A 207 -7.21 -4.58 3.15
N SER A 208 -8.50 -4.24 3.19
CA SER A 208 -8.95 -2.89 3.52
C SER A 208 -8.62 -2.50 4.96
N ILE A 209 -8.84 -3.41 5.93
CA ILE A 209 -8.51 -3.17 7.35
C ILE A 209 -7.00 -2.95 7.51
N VAL A 210 -6.18 -3.83 6.93
CA VAL A 210 -4.72 -3.71 6.98
C VAL A 210 -4.27 -2.39 6.34
N PHE A 211 -4.83 -2.05 5.18
CA PHE A 211 -4.53 -0.79 4.49
C PHE A 211 -4.81 0.43 5.39
N VAL A 212 -5.94 0.46 6.09
CA VAL A 212 -6.29 1.56 7.02
C VAL A 212 -5.32 1.60 8.20
N ILE A 213 -5.03 0.47 8.83
CA ILE A 213 -4.12 0.40 10.00
C ILE A 213 -2.70 0.86 9.61
N CYS A 214 -2.23 0.52 8.41
CA CYS A 214 -0.90 0.90 7.97
C CYS A 214 -0.81 2.34 7.45
N THR A 215 -1.89 2.86 6.84
CA THR A 215 -1.88 4.17 6.17
C THR A 215 -2.37 5.31 7.07
N ALA A 216 -3.36 5.08 7.95
CA ALA A 216 -3.89 6.13 8.80
C ALA A 216 -2.85 6.77 9.74
N PRO A 217 -1.95 6.01 10.40
CA PRO A 217 -0.94 6.60 11.28
C PRO A 217 -0.02 7.57 10.54
N ILE A 218 0.44 7.23 9.33
CA ILE A 218 1.33 8.12 8.58
C ILE A 218 0.62 9.40 8.16
N LEU A 219 -0.64 9.34 7.70
CA LEU A 219 -1.42 10.53 7.34
C LEU A 219 -1.64 11.46 8.54
N VAL A 220 -1.98 10.91 9.71
CA VAL A 220 -2.17 11.68 10.94
C VAL A 220 -0.86 12.32 11.39
N ARG A 221 0.24 11.57 11.40
CA ARG A 221 1.56 12.08 11.81
C ARG A 221 2.06 13.17 10.87
N THR A 222 1.94 12.99 9.55
CA THR A 222 2.30 14.02 8.57
C THR A 222 1.47 15.30 8.76
N LEU A 223 0.16 15.17 9.01
CA LEU A 223 -0.70 16.32 9.31
C LEU A 223 -0.28 17.04 10.60
N CYS A 224 -0.04 16.28 11.68
CA CYS A 224 0.44 16.81 12.95
C CYS A 224 1.75 17.59 12.78
N ASN A 225 2.71 17.03 12.04
CA ASN A 225 4.00 17.68 11.77
C ASN A 225 3.84 18.96 10.95
N GLN A 226 3.00 18.96 9.91
CA GLN A 226 2.71 20.16 9.11
C GLN A 226 2.01 21.26 9.91
N LEU A 227 1.13 20.89 10.84
CA LEU A 227 0.47 21.81 11.77
C LEU A 227 1.36 22.20 12.97
N ARG A 228 2.55 21.60 13.10
CA ARG A 228 3.45 21.73 14.25
C ARG A 228 2.80 21.38 15.59
N VAL A 229 1.90 20.40 15.57
CA VAL A 229 1.18 19.88 16.74
C VAL A 229 1.71 18.49 17.07
N LEU A 230 2.01 18.22 18.35
CA LEU A 230 2.50 16.91 18.84
C LEU A 230 3.71 16.35 18.05
N PRO A 231 4.82 17.10 17.93
CA PRO A 231 6.03 16.61 17.29
C PRO A 231 6.58 15.41 18.09
N SER A 232 6.84 14.30 17.41
CA SER A 232 7.39 13.09 18.03
C SER A 232 8.07 12.25 16.97
N GLU A 233 9.39 12.26 16.99
CA GLU A 233 10.23 11.55 16.03
C GLU A 233 9.99 10.03 16.07
N ASN A 234 9.88 9.48 17.30
CA ASN A 234 9.58 8.07 17.52
C ASN A 234 8.25 7.64 16.88
N ALA A 235 7.20 8.44 17.06
CA ALA A 235 5.89 8.16 16.47
C ALA A 235 5.94 8.23 14.93
N ASP A 236 6.71 9.18 14.39
CA ASP A 236 6.91 9.32 12.95
C ASP A 236 7.65 8.11 12.37
N TYR A 237 8.68 7.62 13.06
CA TYR A 237 9.40 6.41 12.66
C TYR A 237 8.51 5.17 12.64
N VAL A 238 7.68 4.98 13.67
CA VAL A 238 6.72 3.86 13.72
C VAL A 238 5.70 3.98 12.58
N ALA A 239 5.15 5.16 12.34
CA ALA A 239 4.19 5.40 11.27
C ALA A 239 4.79 5.14 9.88
N LYS A 240 6.03 5.60 9.65
CA LYS A 240 6.77 5.33 8.39
C LYS A 240 6.99 3.82 8.19
N ARG A 241 7.39 3.08 9.23
CA ARG A 241 7.55 1.61 9.16
C ARG A 241 6.24 0.90 8.83
N LEU A 242 5.14 1.29 9.48
CA LEU A 242 3.81 0.72 9.20
C LEU A 242 3.39 0.92 7.75
N SER A 243 3.65 2.10 7.18
CA SER A 243 3.36 2.39 5.77
C SER A 243 4.14 1.47 4.83
N ILE A 244 5.42 1.19 5.11
CA ILE A 244 6.23 0.27 4.29
C ILE A 244 5.71 -1.17 4.39
N ILE A 245 5.35 -1.60 5.61
CA ILE A 245 4.82 -2.94 5.87
C ILE A 245 3.51 -3.21 5.10
N SER A 246 2.70 -2.18 4.83
CA SER A 246 1.45 -2.30 4.05
C SER A 246 1.64 -3.04 2.72
N SER A 247 2.75 -2.79 2.03
CA SER A 247 3.05 -3.38 0.73
C SER A 247 3.59 -4.81 0.84
N MET A 248 4.28 -5.12 1.94
CA MET A 248 4.78 -6.48 2.22
C MET A 248 3.65 -7.44 2.56
N ILE A 249 2.61 -6.97 3.26
CA ILE A 249 1.49 -7.81 3.70
C ILE A 249 0.62 -8.28 2.52
N ASN A 250 0.57 -7.53 1.41
CA ASN A 250 -0.29 -7.82 0.27
C ASN A 250 -0.19 -9.28 -0.22
N PRO A 251 0.96 -9.81 -0.67
CA PRO A 251 1.08 -11.23 -1.07
C PRO A 251 0.73 -12.24 0.03
N HIS A 252 1.06 -11.94 1.29
CA HIS A 252 0.77 -12.82 2.42
C HIS A 252 -0.73 -12.95 2.68
N LEU A 253 -1.52 -11.89 2.50
CA LEU A 253 -2.99 -11.94 2.60
C LEU A 253 -3.62 -12.85 1.54
N TYR A 254 -3.14 -12.76 0.29
CA TYR A 254 -3.62 -13.63 -0.78
C TYR A 254 -3.23 -15.10 -0.57
N TRP A 255 -2.06 -15.36 0.00
CA TRP A 255 -1.57 -16.71 0.28
C TRP A 255 -2.30 -17.37 1.46
N THR A 256 -2.33 -16.70 2.61
CA THR A 256 -2.83 -17.27 3.87
C THR A 256 -4.33 -17.53 3.85
N PHE A 257 -5.11 -16.74 3.10
CA PHE A 257 -6.57 -16.79 3.12
C PHE A 257 -7.23 -17.33 1.85
N ARG A 258 -6.47 -17.96 0.94
CA ARG A 258 -7.05 -18.93 0.00
C ARG A 258 -7.21 -20.29 0.71
N PRO A 259 -8.42 -20.71 1.14
CA PRO A 259 -8.59 -21.99 1.82
C PRO A 259 -8.18 -23.19 0.96
N LYS A 260 -8.15 -23.04 -0.38
CA LYS A 260 -7.54 -24.03 -1.28
C LYS A 260 -6.03 -24.16 -1.14
N GLY A 261 -5.31 -23.07 -0.84
CA GLY A 261 -3.86 -23.11 -0.58
C GLY A 261 -3.54 -23.85 0.71
N ARG A 262 -4.34 -23.61 1.78
CA ARG A 262 -4.25 -24.36 3.04
C ARG A 262 -4.59 -25.84 2.87
N LYS A 263 -5.65 -26.17 2.13
CA LYS A 263 -6.03 -27.57 1.84
C LYS A 263 -5.01 -28.29 0.94
N ALA A 264 -4.46 -27.60 -0.07
CA ALA A 264 -3.42 -28.16 -0.93
C ALA A 264 -2.11 -28.41 -0.15
N LEU A 265 -1.72 -27.51 0.75
CA LEU A 265 -0.55 -27.69 1.60
C LEU A 265 -0.77 -28.80 2.64
N LEU A 266 -1.93 -28.84 3.30
CA LEU A 266 -2.28 -29.93 4.23
C LEU A 266 -2.33 -31.29 3.54
N ASN A 267 -2.65 -31.35 2.24
CA ASN A 267 -2.57 -32.56 1.42
C ASN A 267 -1.18 -32.83 0.83
N PHE A 268 -0.26 -31.86 0.89
CA PHE A 268 1.13 -32.00 0.42
C PHE A 268 2.08 -32.33 1.58
N VAL A 269 1.73 -31.90 2.80
CA VAL A 269 2.44 -32.19 4.05
C VAL A 269 1.94 -33.50 4.70
N ARG A 270 0.78 -34.00 4.27
CA ARG A 270 0.23 -35.30 4.66
C ARG A 270 0.52 -36.34 3.58
#